data_AF-R0MH32-F1
#
_entry.id   AF-R0MH32-F1
#
_cell.length_a   1.000
_cell.length_b   1.000
_cell.length_c   1.000
_cell.angle_alpha   90.00
_cell.angle_beta   90.00
_cell.angle_gamma   90.00
#
_symmetry.space_group_name_H-M   'P 1'
#
loop_
_entity.id
_entity.type
_entity.pdbx_description
1 polymer ?
#
loop_
_entity_poly.entity_id
_entity_poly.type
_entity_poly.pdbx_seq_one_letter_code
_entity_poly.pdbx_strand_id
1 'polypeptide(L)'
;MFVANDSSTVVVDIGTETYKIGYSDNGTPTRFGSSANIKNNSTSPVQNSTIVDLSSYFNILKNNIPEDISYLLVAENTFEPLETRSQILKFVMEENLFNSVLFMKNGLLDAFSYGRHNALVLSINGGSIQICTVVDGIITNRKMVNVGCLSLTKKFVRTPEESTTFMDLEYGRMAKEEFYADLKIFKTSRSREGDSSLEDIFKSSHSELLKALEMVKDVVNLLTEDKKDLLLSNVRHCWIWFVHSFHRIRGREDLK
;
A
#
# COMPACT_ATOMS: atom_id res chain seq x y z
N MET A 1 18.48 17.26 8.74
CA MET A 1 19.17 16.19 9.46
C MET A 1 18.16 15.66 10.47
N PHE A 2 17.66 14.44 10.30
CA PHE A 2 16.76 13.83 11.28
C PHE A 2 17.60 13.40 12.48
N VAL A 3 17.18 13.80 13.68
CA VAL A 3 17.85 13.44 14.92
C VAL A 3 17.31 12.07 15.35
N ALA A 4 18.19 11.11 15.62
CA ALA A 4 17.74 9.85 16.23
C ALA A 4 17.14 10.16 17.61
N ASN A 5 16.01 9.52 17.94
CA ASN A 5 15.20 9.83 19.12
C ASN A 5 14.49 11.19 19.07
N ASP A 6 14.11 11.65 17.87
CA ASP A 6 13.26 12.82 17.73
C ASP A 6 11.80 12.49 18.06
N SER A 7 11.42 12.78 19.29
CA SER A 7 10.04 12.68 19.79
C SER A 7 9.16 13.86 19.35
N SER A 8 9.70 14.83 18.61
CA SER A 8 8.97 16.03 18.16
C SER A 8 8.52 15.98 16.70
N THR A 9 8.92 14.93 15.96
CA THR A 9 8.48 14.65 14.60
C THR A 9 7.42 13.56 14.58
N VAL A 10 6.27 13.85 13.96
CA VAL A 10 5.24 12.86 13.64
C VAL A 10 5.30 12.47 12.15
N VAL A 11 5.09 11.19 11.87
CA VAL A 11 4.95 10.64 10.53
C VAL A 11 3.48 10.29 10.30
N VAL A 12 2.94 10.67 9.15
CA VAL A 12 1.56 10.40 8.74
C VAL A 12 1.54 9.66 7.40
N ASP A 13 0.88 8.50 7.37
CA ASP A 13 0.54 7.71 6.18
C ASP A 13 -0.97 7.47 6.17
N ILE A 14 -1.70 8.21 5.33
CA ILE A 14 -3.16 8.05 5.14
C ILE A 14 -3.40 7.38 3.79
N GLY A 15 -3.71 6.09 3.82
CA GLY A 15 -4.01 5.28 2.64
C GLY A 15 -5.50 5.11 2.37
N THR A 16 -5.82 4.35 1.31
CA THR A 16 -7.21 4.07 0.91
C THR A 16 -8.03 3.37 2.01
N GLU A 17 -7.45 2.40 2.69
CA GLU A 17 -8.18 1.61 3.70
C GLU A 17 -7.89 2.09 5.12
N THR A 18 -6.66 2.51 5.39
CA THR A 18 -6.18 2.79 6.75
C THR A 18 -5.35 4.06 6.81
N TYR A 19 -5.39 4.72 7.97
CA TYR A 19 -4.40 5.73 8.34
C TYR A 19 -3.48 5.20 9.43
N LYS A 20 -2.24 5.65 9.42
CA LYS A 20 -1.19 5.37 10.39
C LYS A 20 -0.50 6.68 10.74
N ILE A 21 -0.42 7.00 12.02
CA ILE A 21 0.19 8.22 12.52
C ILE A 21 1.04 7.85 13.73
N GLY A 22 2.29 8.29 13.77
CA GLY A 22 3.12 8.08 14.95
C GLY A 22 4.44 8.82 14.96
N TYR A 23 5.09 8.81 16.12
CA TYR A 23 6.36 9.48 16.34
C TYR A 23 7.48 8.79 15.55
N SER A 24 8.44 9.59 15.08
CA SER A 24 9.53 9.11 14.22
C SER A 24 10.53 8.18 14.93
N ASP A 25 10.59 8.24 16.26
CA ASP A 25 11.46 7.44 17.11
C ASP A 25 10.81 6.10 17.54
N ASN A 26 9.57 5.85 17.13
CA ASN A 26 8.84 4.65 17.50
C ASN A 26 8.81 3.62 16.36
N GLY A 27 8.94 2.33 16.70
CA GLY A 27 8.89 1.24 15.73
C GLY A 27 7.49 0.94 15.17
N THR A 28 6.45 1.53 15.76
CA THR A 28 5.05 1.33 15.35
C THR A 28 4.24 2.63 15.42
N PRO A 29 3.20 2.81 14.58
CA PRO A 29 2.31 3.95 14.68
C PRO A 29 1.59 4.01 16.03
N THR A 30 1.52 5.19 16.66
CA THR A 30 0.78 5.40 17.90
C THR A 30 -0.73 5.48 17.68
N ARG A 31 -1.17 5.92 16.49
CA ARG A 31 -2.58 5.93 16.09
C ARG A 31 -2.75 5.22 14.76
N PHE A 32 -3.73 4.32 14.72
CA PHE A 32 -4.07 3.54 13.54
C PHE A 32 -5.58 3.36 13.47
N GLY A 33 -6.14 3.48 12.27
CA GLY A 33 -7.56 3.29 12.07
C GLY A 33 -7.95 3.21 10.60
N SER A 34 -9.26 3.16 10.37
CA SER A 34 -9.82 3.17 9.02
C SER A 34 -9.81 4.58 8.46
N SER A 35 -9.37 4.74 7.20
CA SER A 35 -9.54 5.99 6.46
C SER A 35 -10.98 6.19 6.00
N ALA A 36 -11.75 5.11 5.85
CA ALA A 36 -13.16 5.19 5.48
C ALA A 36 -14.02 5.68 6.65
N ASN A 37 -14.89 6.66 6.38
CA ASN A 37 -15.86 7.15 7.35
C ASN A 37 -17.12 6.29 7.33
N ILE A 38 -17.34 5.52 8.40
CA ILE A 38 -18.50 4.62 8.55
C ILE A 38 -19.82 5.41 8.54
N LYS A 39 -19.83 6.67 8.99
CA LYS A 39 -21.06 7.50 9.05
C LYS A 39 -21.54 7.97 7.67
N ASN A 40 -20.66 8.02 6.67
CA ASN A 40 -20.96 8.52 5.32
C ASN A 40 -20.77 7.41 4.26
N ASN A 41 -21.51 6.31 4.37
CA ASN A 41 -21.44 5.19 3.42
C ASN A 41 -20.02 4.58 3.22
N SER A 42 -19.13 4.68 4.22
CA SER A 42 -17.77 4.10 4.16
C SER A 42 -16.92 4.62 2.99
N THR A 43 -17.06 5.89 2.61
CA THR A 43 -16.15 6.51 1.65
C THR A 43 -14.86 6.94 2.33
N SER A 44 -13.73 6.58 1.71
CA SER A 44 -12.39 7.00 2.12
C SER A 44 -12.03 8.31 1.43
N PRO A 45 -11.31 9.24 2.10
CA PRO A 45 -10.77 10.42 1.45
C PRO A 45 -9.69 10.10 0.41
N VAL A 46 -9.19 8.87 0.42
CA VAL A 46 -8.16 8.38 -0.49
C VAL A 46 -8.76 7.28 -1.36
N GLN A 47 -8.86 7.52 -2.66
CA GLN A 47 -9.33 6.54 -3.64
C GLN A 47 -8.22 6.21 -4.63
N ASN A 48 -8.07 4.93 -4.94
CA ASN A 48 -6.98 4.43 -5.79
C ASN A 48 -5.58 4.92 -5.35
N SER A 49 -5.37 5.01 -4.04
CA SER A 49 -4.15 5.54 -3.42
C SER A 49 -3.86 7.03 -3.64
N THR A 50 -4.78 7.81 -4.19
CA THR A 50 -4.67 9.27 -4.33
C THR A 50 -5.77 9.99 -3.54
N ILE A 51 -5.49 11.20 -3.06
CA ILE A 51 -6.44 11.97 -2.25
C ILE A 51 -7.53 12.55 -3.17
N VAL A 52 -8.80 12.32 -2.83
CA VAL A 52 -9.97 12.80 -3.59
C VAL A 52 -10.92 13.66 -2.75
N ASP A 53 -10.82 13.60 -1.42
CA ASP A 53 -11.58 14.45 -0.50
C ASP A 53 -10.64 15.01 0.57
N LEU A 54 -10.17 16.24 0.31
CA LEU A 54 -9.25 16.95 1.19
C LEU A 54 -9.87 17.29 2.54
N SER A 55 -11.16 17.64 2.58
CA SER A 55 -11.83 18.00 3.83
C SER A 55 -11.84 16.81 4.80
N SER A 56 -12.20 15.62 4.30
CA SER A 56 -12.14 14.41 5.10
C SER A 56 -10.69 13.99 5.44
N TYR A 57 -9.74 14.19 4.51
CA TYR A 57 -8.32 13.96 4.77
C TYR A 57 -7.79 14.83 5.92
N PHE A 58 -8.08 16.14 5.88
CA PHE A 58 -7.71 17.11 6.91
C PHE A 58 -8.36 16.79 8.26
N ASN A 59 -9.60 16.31 8.26
CA ASN A 59 -10.25 15.86 9.48
C ASN A 59 -9.54 14.65 10.10
N ILE A 60 -9.10 13.67 9.30
CA ILE A 60 -8.30 12.55 9.82
C ILE A 60 -6.99 13.08 10.40
N LEU A 61 -6.29 13.93 9.66
CA LEU A 61 -5.03 14.52 10.08
C LEU A 61 -5.18 15.25 11.42
N LYS A 62 -6.03 16.28 11.49
CA LYS A 62 -6.21 17.14 12.66
C LYS A 62 -6.67 16.38 13.90
N ASN A 63 -7.57 15.41 13.75
CA ASN A 63 -8.13 14.68 14.90
C ASN A 63 -7.19 13.61 15.47
N ASN A 64 -6.15 13.23 14.72
CA ASN A 64 -5.26 12.13 15.10
C ASN A 64 -3.81 12.55 15.33
N ILE A 65 -3.51 13.84 15.19
CA ILE A 65 -2.21 14.40 15.52
C ILE A 65 -2.05 14.49 17.05
N PRO A 66 -0.89 14.08 17.62
CA PRO A 66 -0.52 14.38 19.00
C PRO A 66 -0.30 15.90 19.24
N GLU A 67 -0.53 16.39 20.45
CA GLU A 67 -0.47 17.83 20.77
C GLU A 67 0.96 18.37 20.99
N ASP A 68 1.92 17.48 21.23
CA ASP A 68 3.28 17.78 21.72
C ASP A 68 4.35 17.80 20.62
N ILE A 69 3.96 18.07 19.38
CA ILE A 69 4.83 17.91 18.21
C ILE A 69 5.13 19.23 17.50
N SER A 70 6.29 19.27 16.85
CA SER A 70 6.78 20.46 16.13
C SER A 70 6.90 20.23 14.62
N TYR A 71 7.10 18.97 14.19
CA TYR A 71 7.44 18.66 12.81
C TYR A 71 6.54 17.56 12.25
N LEU A 72 6.17 17.70 10.98
CA LEU A 72 5.34 16.74 10.25
C LEU A 72 6.12 16.13 9.09
N LEU A 73 6.13 14.81 8.99
CA LEU A 73 6.47 14.08 7.78
C LEU A 73 5.20 13.48 7.19
N VAL A 74 4.86 13.86 5.97
CA VAL A 74 3.76 13.29 5.20
C VAL A 74 4.32 12.25 4.23
N ALA A 75 3.94 10.99 4.43
CA ALA A 75 4.12 9.92 3.47
C ALA A 75 3.05 10.09 2.36
N GLU A 76 3.42 10.79 1.29
CA GLU A 76 2.53 11.05 0.17
C GLU A 76 2.64 9.97 -0.91
N ASN A 77 1.54 9.71 -1.60
CA ASN A 77 1.58 8.77 -2.69
C ASN A 77 2.55 9.23 -3.80
N THR A 78 3.27 8.28 -4.41
CA THR A 78 4.22 8.55 -5.50
C THR A 78 3.59 9.28 -6.70
N PHE A 79 2.27 9.13 -6.87
CA PHE A 79 1.45 9.68 -7.94
C PHE A 79 0.59 10.88 -7.50
N GLU A 80 0.75 11.36 -6.25
CA GLU A 80 -0.04 12.48 -5.77
C GLU A 80 0.25 13.76 -6.61
N PRO A 81 -0.78 14.49 -7.06
CA PRO A 81 -0.60 15.74 -7.77
C PRO A 81 0.07 16.82 -6.91
N LEU A 82 0.84 17.70 -7.56
CA LEU A 82 1.46 18.85 -6.89
C LEU A 82 0.43 19.81 -6.26
N GLU A 83 -0.74 19.92 -6.88
CA GLU A 83 -1.84 20.74 -6.36
C GLU A 83 -2.33 20.23 -5.00
N THR A 84 -2.56 18.92 -4.85
CA THR A 84 -2.94 18.32 -3.57
C THR A 84 -1.88 18.60 -2.50
N ARG A 85 -0.59 18.39 -2.83
CA ARG A 85 0.51 18.71 -1.91
C ARG A 85 0.48 20.16 -1.46
N SER A 86 0.24 21.08 -2.40
CA SER A 86 0.18 22.51 -2.13
C SER A 86 -0.98 22.87 -1.19
N GLN A 87 -2.11 22.19 -1.33
CA GLN A 87 -3.28 22.36 -0.45
C GLN A 87 -3.03 21.79 0.94
N ILE A 88 -2.35 20.65 1.08
CA ILE A 88 -1.94 20.10 2.38
C ILE A 88 -0.97 21.04 3.09
N LEU A 89 0.05 21.53 2.37
CA LEU A 89 1.02 22.49 2.90
C LEU A 89 0.32 23.76 3.39
N LYS A 90 -0.58 24.32 2.57
CA LYS A 90 -1.38 25.49 2.92
C LYS A 90 -2.17 25.26 4.21
N PHE A 91 -2.94 24.17 4.28
CA PHE A 91 -3.73 23.81 5.45
C PHE A 91 -2.88 23.69 6.72
N VAL A 92 -1.76 22.94 6.64
CA VAL A 92 -0.86 22.71 7.78
C VAL A 92 -0.29 24.02 8.32
N MET A 93 0.12 24.93 7.44
CA MET A 93 0.75 26.20 7.82
C MET A 93 -0.28 27.24 8.27
N GLU A 94 -1.42 27.36 7.60
CA GLU A 94 -2.46 28.34 7.95
C GLU A 94 -3.15 28.01 9.27
N GLU A 95 -3.36 26.72 9.56
CA GLU A 95 -3.91 26.26 10.84
C GLU A 95 -2.85 26.20 11.96
N ASN A 96 -1.60 26.56 11.66
CA ASN A 96 -0.46 26.52 12.58
C ASN A 96 -0.33 25.17 13.31
N LEU A 97 -0.54 24.07 12.58
CA LEU A 97 -0.49 22.72 13.15
C LEU A 97 0.95 22.27 13.44
N PHE A 98 1.91 22.78 12.67
CA PHE A 98 3.32 22.39 12.73
C PHE A 98 4.25 23.53 12.35
N ASN A 99 5.45 23.54 12.94
CA ASN A 99 6.50 24.51 12.61
C ASN A 99 7.18 24.18 11.26
N SER A 100 7.18 22.91 10.87
CA SER A 100 7.75 22.47 9.59
C SER A 100 7.06 21.22 9.06
N VAL A 101 7.06 21.07 7.74
CA VAL A 101 6.53 19.89 7.06
C VAL A 101 7.51 19.39 6.00
N LEU A 102 7.67 18.08 5.93
CA LEU A 102 8.37 17.39 4.86
C LEU A 102 7.41 16.43 4.16
N PHE A 103 7.38 16.47 2.83
CA PHE A 103 6.66 15.51 2.01
C PHE A 103 7.64 14.51 1.43
N MET A 104 7.39 13.22 1.64
CA MET A 104 8.21 12.12 1.13
C MET A 104 7.33 11.11 0.41
N LYS A 105 7.75 10.71 -0.79
CA LYS A 105 7.02 9.73 -1.58
C LYS A 105 7.14 8.34 -0.97
N ASN A 106 6.02 7.63 -0.88
CA ASN A 106 5.97 6.30 -0.26
C ASN A 106 6.96 5.32 -0.87
N GLY A 107 7.11 5.31 -2.20
CA GLY A 107 8.07 4.40 -2.85
C GLY A 107 9.53 4.68 -2.46
N LEU A 108 9.87 5.92 -2.09
CA LEU A 108 11.20 6.26 -1.58
C LEU A 108 11.36 5.83 -0.12
N LEU A 109 10.33 6.07 0.69
CA LEU A 109 10.29 5.63 2.10
C LEU A 109 10.41 4.10 2.20
N ASP A 110 9.72 3.36 1.32
CA ASP A 110 9.83 1.91 1.21
C ASP A 110 11.28 1.49 0.92
N ALA A 111 11.94 2.09 -0.08
CA ALA A 111 13.34 1.77 -0.38
C ALA A 111 14.27 2.05 0.82
N PHE A 112 14.09 3.20 1.48
CA PHE A 112 14.89 3.58 2.64
C PHE A 112 14.66 2.68 3.86
N SER A 113 13.44 2.16 4.06
CA SER A 113 13.15 1.22 5.14
C SER A 113 13.99 -0.07 5.05
N TYR A 114 14.41 -0.45 3.84
CA TYR A 114 15.31 -1.58 3.59
C TYR A 114 16.80 -1.17 3.46
N GLY A 115 17.13 0.08 3.81
CA GLY A 115 18.49 0.63 3.69
C GLY A 115 18.98 0.74 2.25
N ARG A 116 18.07 0.87 1.28
CA ARG A 116 18.40 0.91 -0.15
C ARG A 116 18.20 2.31 -0.73
N HIS A 117 19.24 2.80 -1.40
CA HIS A 117 19.19 4.02 -2.21
C HIS A 117 18.97 3.71 -3.71
N ASN A 118 19.10 2.45 -4.10
CA ASN A 118 18.80 1.92 -5.43
C ASN A 118 17.84 0.73 -5.26
N ALA A 119 16.60 0.83 -5.75
CA ALA A 119 15.57 -0.20 -5.59
C ALA A 119 14.49 -0.18 -6.67
N LEU A 120 13.97 -1.36 -7.03
CA LEU A 120 12.70 -1.50 -7.74
C LEU A 120 11.61 -1.79 -6.71
N VAL A 121 10.70 -0.85 -6.52
CA VAL A 121 9.65 -0.93 -5.50
C VAL A 121 8.33 -1.25 -6.18
N LEU A 122 7.78 -2.42 -5.86
CA LEU A 122 6.43 -2.84 -6.24
C LEU A 122 5.56 -2.79 -4.98
N SER A 123 4.57 -1.89 -4.97
CA SER A 123 3.64 -1.70 -3.85
C SER A 123 2.25 -2.16 -4.27
N ILE A 124 1.72 -3.19 -3.60
CA ILE A 124 0.35 -3.69 -3.78
C ILE A 124 -0.46 -3.13 -2.61
N ASN A 125 -1.21 -2.06 -2.87
CA ASN A 125 -1.91 -1.30 -1.85
C ASN A 125 -3.42 -1.60 -1.89
N GLY A 126 -4.17 -1.07 -0.92
CA GLY A 126 -5.63 -1.17 -0.89
C GLY A 126 -6.32 -0.57 -2.12
N GLY A 127 -5.84 0.59 -2.60
CA GLY A 127 -6.44 1.30 -3.72
C GLY A 127 -5.81 1.02 -5.09
N SER A 128 -4.51 0.71 -5.14
CA SER A 128 -3.77 0.60 -6.40
C SER A 128 -2.60 -0.37 -6.30
N ILE A 129 -2.12 -0.84 -7.46
CA ILE A 129 -0.81 -1.48 -7.59
C ILE A 129 0.12 -0.47 -8.25
N GLN A 130 1.25 -0.22 -7.62
CA GLN A 130 2.20 0.80 -8.02
C GLN A 130 3.57 0.18 -8.18
N ILE A 131 4.31 0.63 -9.18
CA ILE A 131 5.72 0.29 -9.32
C ILE A 131 6.52 1.57 -9.53
N CYS A 132 7.68 1.66 -8.89
CA CYS A 132 8.64 2.71 -9.16
C CYS A 132 10.09 2.21 -9.07
N THR A 133 10.97 2.94 -9.73
CA THR A 133 12.43 2.75 -9.62
C THR A 133 12.98 3.90 -8.80
N VAL A 134 13.74 3.56 -7.77
CA VAL A 134 14.55 4.48 -6.98
C VAL A 134 15.99 4.29 -7.44
N VAL A 135 16.61 5.36 -7.92
CA VAL A 135 18.03 5.40 -8.31
C VAL A 135 18.69 6.55 -7.57
N ASP A 136 19.74 6.23 -6.81
CA ASP A 136 20.48 7.18 -5.97
C ASP A 136 19.58 8.05 -5.07
N GLY A 137 18.53 7.43 -4.50
CA GLY A 137 17.57 8.08 -3.62
C GLY A 137 16.52 8.94 -4.35
N ILE A 138 16.38 8.81 -5.67
CA ILE A 138 15.42 9.56 -6.48
C ILE A 138 14.51 8.62 -7.25
N ILE A 139 13.21 8.89 -7.27
CA ILE A 139 12.27 8.14 -8.12
C ILE A 139 12.45 8.54 -9.59
N THR A 140 12.91 7.63 -10.44
CA THR A 140 13.20 7.88 -11.86
C THR A 140 12.06 7.47 -12.79
N ASN A 141 11.49 6.28 -12.60
CA ASN A 141 10.36 5.77 -13.39
C ASN A 141 9.25 5.31 -12.45
N ARG A 142 8.00 5.48 -12.87
CA ARG A 142 6.83 5.03 -12.10
C ARG A 142 5.66 4.64 -13.01
N LYS A 143 4.93 3.58 -12.66
CA LYS A 143 3.65 3.21 -13.26
C LYS A 143 2.65 2.80 -12.17
N MET A 144 1.36 3.00 -12.44
CA MET A 144 0.27 2.65 -11.52
C MET A 144 -0.90 2.03 -12.29
N VAL A 145 -1.55 1.05 -11.67
CA VAL A 145 -2.88 0.57 -12.04
C VAL A 145 -3.84 0.88 -10.89
N ASN A 146 -4.97 1.50 -11.21
CA ASN A 146 -6.01 1.93 -10.26
C ASN A 146 -6.88 0.76 -9.76
N VAL A 147 -6.23 -0.33 -9.40
CA VAL A 147 -6.84 -1.51 -8.78
C VAL A 147 -5.94 -1.96 -7.65
N GLY A 148 -6.50 -2.08 -6.45
CA GLY A 148 -5.80 -2.59 -5.27
C GLY A 148 -6.57 -3.71 -4.56
N CYS A 149 -6.06 -4.11 -3.39
CA CYS A 149 -6.62 -5.20 -2.58
C CYS A 149 -8.08 -5.00 -2.20
N LEU A 150 -8.53 -3.75 -2.01
CA LEU A 150 -9.93 -3.46 -1.70
C LEU A 150 -10.87 -3.85 -2.85
N SER A 151 -10.44 -3.59 -4.09
CA SER A 151 -11.21 -3.96 -5.28
C SER A 151 -11.24 -5.47 -5.48
N LEU A 152 -10.14 -6.18 -5.19
CA LEU A 152 -10.10 -7.64 -5.20
C LEU A 152 -11.06 -8.21 -4.15
N THR A 153 -10.96 -7.75 -2.91
CA THR A 153 -11.83 -8.18 -1.81
C THR A 153 -13.31 -7.99 -2.14
N LYS A 154 -13.69 -6.84 -2.72
CA LYS A 154 -15.07 -6.58 -3.16
C LYS A 154 -15.55 -7.53 -4.25
N LYS A 155 -14.67 -7.99 -5.15
CA LYS A 155 -15.03 -9.00 -6.17
C LYS A 155 -15.33 -10.35 -5.51
N PHE A 156 -14.50 -10.79 -4.57
CA PHE A 156 -14.69 -12.06 -3.85
C PHE A 156 -15.93 -12.07 -2.93
N VAL A 157 -16.23 -10.95 -2.25
CA VAL A 157 -17.38 -10.85 -1.34
C VAL A 157 -18.71 -10.73 -2.10
N ARG A 158 -18.69 -10.24 -3.35
CA ARG A 158 -19.91 -10.09 -4.18
C ARG A 158 -20.39 -11.38 -4.85
N THR A 159 -19.67 -12.49 -4.73
CA THR A 159 -20.15 -13.84 -5.07
C THR A 159 -20.89 -14.41 -3.84
N PRO A 160 -22.22 -14.26 -3.73
CA PRO A 160 -22.94 -14.49 -2.47
C PRO A 160 -23.25 -15.97 -2.23
N GLU A 161 -23.02 -16.84 -3.22
CA GLU A 161 -23.45 -18.24 -3.16
C GLU A 161 -22.42 -19.19 -2.52
N GLU A 162 -21.19 -18.75 -2.27
CA GLU A 162 -20.10 -19.60 -1.72
C GLU A 162 -19.38 -19.01 -0.49
N SER A 163 -19.70 -17.77 -0.10
CA SER A 163 -18.82 -16.95 0.75
C SER A 163 -18.87 -17.22 2.26
N THR A 164 -19.80 -18.03 2.78
CA THR A 164 -19.87 -18.30 4.22
C THR A 164 -19.11 -19.55 4.65
N THR A 165 -18.83 -20.49 3.74
CA THR A 165 -18.12 -21.74 4.08
C THR A 165 -16.67 -21.75 3.56
N PHE A 166 -16.39 -21.06 2.46
CA PHE A 166 -15.06 -21.04 1.82
C PHE A 166 -14.06 -20.11 2.54
N MET A 167 -14.55 -18.99 3.09
CA MET A 167 -13.72 -17.94 3.69
C MET A 167 -13.05 -18.35 5.02
N ASP A 168 -13.66 -19.24 5.82
CA ASP A 168 -13.12 -19.64 7.13
C ASP A 168 -12.21 -20.88 7.08
N LEU A 169 -12.42 -21.79 6.13
CA LEU A 169 -11.71 -23.08 6.05
C LEU A 169 -10.57 -23.11 5.02
N GLU A 170 -10.74 -22.53 3.82
CA GLU A 170 -9.69 -22.55 2.80
C GLU A 170 -8.76 -21.34 2.88
N TYR A 171 -9.26 -20.13 3.10
CA TYR A 171 -8.40 -18.94 3.14
C TYR A 171 -7.43 -18.95 4.33
N GLY A 172 -7.86 -19.49 5.49
CA GLY A 172 -6.98 -19.75 6.63
C GLY A 172 -5.93 -20.84 6.38
N ARG A 173 -6.17 -21.74 5.42
CA ARG A 173 -5.25 -22.78 4.94
C ARG A 173 -4.26 -22.22 3.89
N MET A 174 -4.78 -21.49 2.90
CA MET A 174 -4.01 -20.87 1.81
C MET A 174 -3.08 -19.76 2.31
N ALA A 175 -3.53 -18.96 3.28
CA ALA A 175 -2.72 -17.92 3.91
C ALA A 175 -1.62 -18.48 4.83
N LYS A 176 -1.71 -19.75 5.23
CA LYS A 176 -0.71 -20.36 6.11
C LYS A 176 0.48 -20.96 5.35
N GLU A 177 0.32 -21.60 4.19
CA GLU A 177 1.48 -22.22 3.51
C GLU A 177 1.43 -22.24 1.96
N GLU A 178 0.33 -21.86 1.30
CA GLU A 178 0.10 -22.29 -0.10
C GLU A 178 0.16 -21.21 -1.20
N PHE A 179 0.21 -19.90 -0.93
CA PHE A 179 0.29 -18.91 -2.04
C PHE A 179 1.52 -19.14 -2.97
N TYR A 180 2.64 -19.60 -2.42
CA TYR A 180 3.83 -20.01 -3.18
C TYR A 180 3.75 -21.44 -3.71
N ALA A 181 2.98 -22.33 -3.05
CA ALA A 181 2.72 -23.68 -3.53
C ALA A 181 1.82 -23.64 -4.77
N ASP A 182 0.80 -22.78 -4.81
CA ASP A 182 -0.08 -22.58 -5.95
C ASP A 182 0.64 -22.01 -7.14
N LEU A 183 1.58 -21.07 -6.96
CA LEU A 183 2.41 -20.57 -8.06
C LEU A 183 3.37 -21.65 -8.63
N LYS A 184 3.82 -22.57 -7.76
CA LYS A 184 4.60 -23.76 -8.16
C LYS A 184 3.72 -24.81 -8.83
N ILE A 185 2.52 -25.07 -8.29
CA ILE A 185 1.50 -25.97 -8.84
C ILE A 185 1.10 -25.49 -10.22
N PHE A 186 0.86 -24.19 -10.41
CA PHE A 186 0.56 -23.55 -11.71
C PHE A 186 1.69 -23.72 -12.73
N LYS A 187 2.96 -23.77 -12.27
CA LYS A 187 4.11 -24.09 -13.13
C LYS A 187 4.25 -25.59 -13.42
N THR A 188 3.86 -26.47 -12.48
CA THR A 188 3.91 -27.93 -12.66
C THR A 188 2.68 -28.53 -13.35
N SER A 189 1.52 -27.88 -13.29
CA SER A 189 0.27 -28.30 -13.97
C SER A 189 0.30 -28.04 -15.47
N ARG A 190 1.28 -27.27 -15.97
CA ARG A 190 1.65 -27.24 -17.40
C ARG A 190 2.06 -28.61 -17.99
N SER A 191 2.20 -29.65 -17.16
CA SER A 191 2.47 -31.02 -17.61
C SER A 191 1.22 -31.89 -17.83
N ARG A 192 0.02 -31.39 -17.51
CA ARG A 192 -1.23 -32.10 -17.79
C ARG A 192 -2.15 -31.21 -18.62
N GLU A 193 -2.22 -31.53 -19.91
CA GLU A 193 -3.18 -30.98 -20.85
C GLU A 193 -4.60 -30.99 -20.25
N GLY A 194 -5.34 -29.88 -20.33
CA GLY A 194 -6.79 -29.99 -20.48
C GLY A 194 -7.72 -29.01 -19.77
N ASP A 195 -7.30 -28.18 -18.80
CA ASP A 195 -8.26 -27.31 -18.09
C ASP A 195 -8.12 -25.82 -18.44
N SER A 196 -8.55 -25.46 -19.66
CA SER A 196 -8.69 -24.07 -20.10
C SER A 196 -9.61 -23.25 -19.17
N SER A 197 -10.54 -23.92 -18.49
CA SER A 197 -11.49 -23.31 -17.54
C SER A 197 -10.79 -22.66 -16.34
N LEU A 198 -9.83 -23.34 -15.72
CA LEU A 198 -9.09 -22.83 -14.55
C LEU A 198 -8.07 -21.77 -14.94
N GLU A 199 -7.47 -21.88 -16.13
CA GLU A 199 -6.57 -20.85 -16.65
C GLU A 199 -7.33 -19.55 -16.94
N ASP A 200 -8.53 -19.65 -17.52
CA ASP A 200 -9.38 -18.49 -17.79
C ASP A 200 -9.96 -17.88 -16.51
N ILE A 201 -10.33 -18.70 -15.51
CA ILE A 201 -10.73 -18.21 -14.18
C ILE A 201 -9.54 -17.53 -13.49
N PHE A 202 -8.34 -18.12 -13.53
CA PHE A 202 -7.16 -17.52 -12.93
C PHE A 202 -6.78 -16.21 -13.64
N LYS A 203 -6.72 -16.19 -14.97
CA LYS A 203 -6.45 -14.98 -15.76
C LYS A 203 -7.52 -13.92 -15.55
N SER A 204 -8.78 -14.28 -15.44
CA SER A 204 -9.87 -13.34 -15.15
C SER A 204 -9.73 -12.74 -13.75
N SER A 205 -9.60 -13.60 -12.73
CA SER A 205 -9.48 -13.22 -11.32
C SER A 205 -8.19 -12.47 -10.99
N HIS A 206 -7.10 -12.76 -11.70
CA HIS A 206 -5.76 -12.19 -11.48
C HIS A 206 -5.28 -11.30 -12.63
N SER A 207 -6.16 -10.91 -13.56
CA SER A 207 -5.84 -10.05 -14.72
C SER A 207 -5.10 -8.77 -14.29
N GLU A 208 -5.45 -8.21 -13.14
CA GLU A 208 -4.85 -7.00 -12.58
C GLU A 208 -3.45 -7.24 -12.00
N LEU A 209 -3.19 -8.43 -11.43
CA LEU A 209 -1.84 -8.86 -11.03
C LEU A 209 -0.96 -9.17 -12.25
N LEU A 210 -1.55 -9.70 -13.34
CA LEU A 210 -0.84 -9.89 -14.61
C LEU A 210 -0.45 -8.54 -15.23
N LYS A 211 -1.34 -7.54 -15.21
CA LYS A 211 -0.98 -6.15 -15.58
C LYS A 211 0.15 -5.60 -14.73
N ALA A 212 0.18 -5.90 -13.42
CA ALA A 212 1.29 -5.50 -12.56
C ALA A 212 2.63 -6.14 -13.00
N LEU A 213 2.63 -7.41 -13.41
CA LEU A 213 3.83 -8.07 -13.97
C LEU A 213 4.26 -7.46 -15.31
N GLU A 214 3.31 -7.04 -16.15
CA GLU A 214 3.61 -6.30 -17.38
C GLU A 214 4.22 -4.93 -17.07
N MET A 215 3.68 -4.21 -16.09
CA MET A 215 4.25 -2.94 -15.62
C MET A 215 5.69 -3.11 -15.12
N VAL A 216 6.00 -4.23 -14.45
CA VAL A 216 7.37 -4.56 -14.03
C VAL A 216 8.28 -4.66 -15.25
N LYS A 217 7.89 -5.43 -16.27
CA LYS A 217 8.68 -5.57 -17.50
C LYS A 217 8.89 -4.22 -18.18
N ASP A 218 7.83 -3.42 -18.31
CA ASP A 218 7.91 -2.12 -18.95
C ASP A 218 8.86 -1.18 -18.21
N VAL A 219 8.75 -1.10 -16.88
CA VAL A 219 9.61 -0.22 -16.08
C VAL A 219 11.06 -0.69 -16.09
N VAL A 220 11.30 -2.00 -16.05
CA VAL A 220 12.65 -2.56 -16.19
C VAL A 220 13.23 -2.25 -17.57
N ASN A 221 12.43 -2.30 -18.63
CA ASN A 221 12.87 -1.99 -19.99
C ASN A 221 13.26 -0.51 -20.19
N LEU A 222 12.82 0.40 -19.33
CA LEU A 222 13.22 1.81 -19.34
C LEU A 222 14.60 2.06 -18.69
N LEU A 223 15.19 1.04 -18.07
CA LEU A 223 16.50 1.13 -17.42
C LEU A 223 17.63 0.81 -18.40
N THR A 224 18.78 1.43 -18.18
CA THR A 224 20.05 1.04 -18.81
C THR A 224 20.55 -0.29 -18.22
N GLU A 225 21.33 -1.07 -18.97
CA GLU A 225 21.76 -2.42 -18.55
C GLU A 225 22.51 -2.44 -17.22
N ASP A 226 23.40 -1.47 -17.00
CA ASP A 226 24.11 -1.26 -15.74
C ASP A 226 23.16 -1.06 -14.55
N LYS A 227 22.04 -0.35 -14.76
CA LYS A 227 21.02 -0.12 -13.74
C LYS A 227 20.10 -1.33 -13.55
N LYS A 228 19.86 -2.13 -14.59
CA LYS A 228 19.09 -3.37 -14.47
C LYS A 228 19.79 -4.35 -13.55
N ASP A 229 21.09 -4.57 -13.74
CA ASP A 229 21.88 -5.49 -12.90
C ASP A 229 21.93 -5.00 -11.44
N LEU A 230 22.09 -3.69 -11.23
CA LEU A 230 22.07 -3.07 -9.91
C LEU A 230 20.71 -3.24 -9.19
N LEU A 231 19.60 -3.10 -9.91
CA LEU A 231 18.26 -3.16 -9.32
C LEU A 231 17.76 -4.60 -9.15
N LEU A 232 18.09 -5.50 -10.08
CA LEU A 232 17.69 -6.91 -10.05
C LEU A 232 18.53 -7.75 -9.07
N SER A 233 19.80 -7.40 -8.85
CA SER A 233 20.64 -8.03 -7.82
C SER A 233 20.11 -7.82 -6.39
N ASN A 234 19.23 -6.83 -6.21
CA ASN A 234 18.61 -6.48 -4.94
C ASN A 234 17.19 -7.00 -4.76
N VAL A 235 16.67 -7.83 -5.69
CA VAL A 235 15.39 -8.54 -5.53
C VAL A 235 15.57 -9.71 -4.54
N ARG A 236 15.71 -9.38 -3.25
CA ARG A 236 15.58 -10.34 -2.15
C ARG A 236 14.34 -9.96 -1.34
N HIS A 237 13.31 -10.80 -1.46
CA HIS A 237 12.13 -10.86 -0.59
C HIS A 237 11.52 -9.50 -0.16
N CYS A 238 10.80 -8.84 -1.07
CA CYS A 238 9.87 -7.77 -0.70
C CYS A 238 8.59 -8.41 -0.14
N TRP A 239 8.49 -8.48 1.19
CA TRP A 239 7.26 -8.89 1.87
C TRP A 239 6.38 -7.65 2.05
N ILE A 240 5.33 -7.58 1.24
CA ILE A 240 4.22 -6.65 1.47
C ILE A 240 3.40 -7.20 2.64
N TRP A 241 3.12 -6.34 3.62
CA TRP A 241 2.23 -6.60 4.75
C TRP A 241 0.80 -6.87 4.26
N PHE A 242 0.52 -8.11 3.88
CA PHE A 242 -0.80 -8.56 3.42
C PHE A 242 -1.75 -8.92 4.58
N VAL A 243 -1.26 -8.91 5.83
CA VAL A 243 -1.91 -9.66 6.94
C VAL A 243 -2.81 -8.82 7.86
N HIS A 244 -2.74 -7.49 7.88
CA HIS A 244 -3.46 -6.71 8.91
C HIS A 244 -4.85 -6.18 8.57
N SER A 245 -5.28 -6.15 7.31
CA SER A 245 -6.65 -5.72 6.98
C SER A 245 -7.71 -6.80 7.25
N PHE A 246 -7.33 -8.07 7.40
CA PHE A 246 -8.28 -9.17 7.62
C PHE A 246 -8.58 -9.49 9.10
N HIS A 247 -7.78 -9.00 10.04
CA HIS A 247 -8.07 -9.21 11.48
C HIS A 247 -9.27 -8.41 12.00
N ARG A 248 -9.86 -7.51 11.20
CA ARG A 248 -11.06 -6.76 11.61
C ARG A 248 -12.39 -7.54 11.50
N ILE A 249 -12.37 -8.78 10.98
CA ILE A 249 -13.56 -9.66 10.97
C ILE A 249 -13.59 -10.62 12.17
N ARG A 250 -12.50 -10.78 12.94
CA ARG A 250 -12.42 -11.72 14.07
C ARG A 250 -12.54 -11.11 15.49
N GLY A 251 -12.89 -9.84 15.62
CA GLY A 251 -12.93 -9.14 16.91
C GLY A 251 -14.32 -8.93 17.51
N ARG A 252 -15.29 -9.82 17.25
CA ARG A 252 -16.66 -9.70 17.81
C ARG A 252 -17.24 -11.03 18.32
N GLU A 253 -16.39 -11.93 18.79
CA GLU A 253 -16.81 -13.06 19.62
C GLU A 253 -15.74 -13.26 20.68
N ASP A 254 -15.79 -12.46 21.74
CA ASP A 254 -15.23 -12.73 23.07
C ASP A 254 -15.56 -11.55 24.00
N LEU A 255 -16.87 -11.33 24.16
CA LEU A 255 -17.45 -10.64 25.32
C LEU A 255 -18.72 -11.42 25.68
N LYS A 256 -18.51 -12.48 26.47
CA LYS A 256 -19.49 -13.03 27.40
C LYS A 256 -18.84 -13.06 28.78
#